data_AF-A0A243RS42-F1
#
_entry.id   AF-A0A243RS42-F1
#
_cell.length_a   1.000
_cell.length_b   1.000
_cell.length_c   1.000
_cell.angle_alpha   90.00
_cell.angle_beta   90.00
_cell.angle_gamma   90.00
#
_symmetry.space_group_name_H-M   'P 1'
#
loop_
_entity.id
_entity.type
_entity.pdbx_description
1 polymer ?
#
loop_
_entity_poly.entity_id
_entity_poly.type
_entity_poly.pdbx_seq_one_letter_code
_entity_poly.pdbx_strand_id
1 'polypeptide(L)' 'MRRGRAAPGAPTLPGTAVAPPRRSLEDVAGARPVPALEGQLDLVDFWHDCGLLDDEQREALEAEQA' A
#
# COMPACT_ATOMS: atom_id res chain seq x y z
N MET A 1 1.21 1.33 -7.23
CA MET A 1 0.11 0.35 -7.04
C MET A 1 -1.21 1.07 -6.75
N ARG A 2 -2.15 1.08 -7.71
CA ARG A 2 -3.47 1.74 -7.54
C ARG A 2 -4.33 0.87 -6.63
N ARG A 3 -4.83 1.43 -5.52
CA ARG A 3 -5.87 0.81 -4.69
C ARG A 3 -7.05 0.46 -5.61
N GLY A 4 -7.25 -0.83 -5.88
CA GLY A 4 -8.36 -1.30 -6.69
C GLY A 4 -9.66 -1.00 -5.96
N ARG A 5 -10.32 0.09 -6.35
CA ARG A 5 -11.72 0.31 -6.01
C ARG A 5 -12.49 -0.88 -6.57
N ALA A 6 -13.14 -1.65 -5.71
CA ALA A 6 -14.00 -2.73 -6.16
C ALA A 6 -14.97 -2.17 -7.22
N ALA A 7 -14.94 -2.77 -8.41
CA ALA A 7 -15.81 -2.36 -9.51
C ALA A 7 -17.27 -2.52 -9.07
N PRO A 8 -18.14 -1.51 -9.29
CA PRO A 8 -19.56 -1.67 -9.00
C PRO A 8 -20.12 -2.77 -9.90
N GLY A 9 -20.40 -3.95 -9.31
CA GLY A 9 -20.91 -5.12 -10.02
C GLY A 9 -20.05 -6.40 -9.95
N ALA A 10 -18.89 -6.39 -9.26
CA ALA A 10 -18.14 -7.63 -9.03
C ALA A 10 -18.98 -8.61 -8.18
N PRO A 11 -19.12 -9.89 -8.58
CA PRO A 11 -19.90 -10.87 -7.83
C PRO A 11 -19.25 -11.10 -6.45
N THR A 12 -19.93 -10.63 -5.41
CA THR A 12 -19.54 -10.87 -4.02
C THR A 12 -19.74 -12.35 -3.71
N LEU A 13 -18.66 -13.07 -3.41
CA LEU A 13 -18.78 -14.45 -2.93
C LEU A 13 -19.50 -14.45 -1.57
N PRO A 14 -20.60 -15.20 -1.41
CA PRO A 14 -21.30 -15.29 -0.14
C PRO A 14 -20.35 -15.81 0.94
N GLY A 15 -20.22 -15.08 2.06
CA GLY A 15 -19.40 -15.49 3.20
C GLY A 15 -17.94 -14.99 3.19
N THR A 16 -17.46 -14.35 2.13
CA THR A 16 -16.08 -13.79 2.09
C THR A 16 -16.01 -12.28 2.23
N ALA A 17 -17.15 -11.59 2.17
CA ALA A 17 -17.23 -10.15 2.38
C ALA A 17 -17.13 -9.82 3.87
N VAL A 18 -15.96 -10.06 4.46
CA VAL A 18 -15.58 -9.46 5.74
C VAL A 18 -15.17 -8.03 5.42
N ALA A 19 -16.07 -7.08 5.69
CA ALA A 19 -15.67 -5.68 5.69
C ALA A 19 -14.56 -5.54 6.74
N PRO A 20 -13.35 -5.06 6.37
CA PRO A 20 -12.32 -4.80 7.36
C PRO A 20 -12.89 -3.83 8.39
N PRO A 21 -12.65 -4.06 9.70
CA PRO A 21 -13.14 -3.16 10.73
C PRO A 21 -12.65 -1.75 10.41
N ARG A 22 -13.59 -0.80 10.29
CA ARG A 22 -13.26 0.61 10.08
C ARG A 22 -12.56 1.11 11.34
N ARG A 23 -11.25 1.32 11.26
CA ARG A 23 -10.49 1.99 12.32
C ARG A 23 -10.38 3.47 11.99
N SER A 24 -10.69 4.33 12.96
CA SER A 24 -10.48 5.77 12.86
C SER A 24 -8.99 6.08 13.01
N LEU A 25 -8.54 7.27 12.62
CA LEU A 25 -7.17 7.73 12.90
C LEU A 25 -6.90 7.81 14.41
N GLU A 26 -7.94 8.09 15.19
CA GLU A 26 -7.90 8.13 16.66
C GLU A 26 -7.61 6.74 17.24
N ASP A 27 -8.12 5.67 16.63
CA ASP A 27 -7.87 4.27 17.06
C ASP A 27 -6.42 3.82 16.81
N VAL A 28 -5.70 4.51 15.92
CA VAL A 28 -4.31 4.19 15.54
C VAL A 28 -3.33 5.18 16.19
N ALA A 29 -3.82 6.27 16.76
CA ALA A 29 -3.02 7.24 17.52
C ALA A 29 -2.50 6.57 18.80
N GLY A 30 -1.25 6.09 18.76
CA GLY A 30 -0.63 5.32 19.85
C GLY A 30 -0.35 3.86 19.51
N ALA A 31 -0.74 3.39 18.32
CA ALA A 31 -0.27 2.11 17.81
C ALA A 31 1.26 2.11 17.69
N ARG A 32 1.90 1.03 18.14
CA ARG A 32 3.35 0.88 18.00
C ARG A 32 3.71 0.92 16.51
N PRO A 33 4.73 1.70 16.10
CA PRO A 33 5.20 1.69 14.72
C PRO A 33 5.59 0.26 14.33
N VAL A 34 5.23 -0.12 13.11
CA VAL A 34 5.63 -1.42 12.55
C VAL A 34 7.15 -1.39 12.37
N PRO A 35 7.91 -2.28 13.02
CA PRO A 35 9.35 -2.32 12.84
C PRO A 35 9.67 -2.72 11.40
N ALA A 36 10.70 -2.11 10.83
CA ALA A 36 11.24 -2.55 9.56
C ALA A 36 11.73 -4.01 9.68
N LEU A 37 11.39 -4.84 8.70
CA LEU A 37 11.86 -6.22 8.62
C LEU A 37 13.23 -6.24 7.94
N GLU A 38 14.21 -6.94 8.53
CA GLU A 38 15.50 -7.17 7.88
C GLU A 38 15.29 -7.93 6.56
N GLY A 39 15.90 -7.43 5.47
CA GLY A 39 15.77 -8.01 4.14
C GLY A 39 14.49 -7.67 3.40
N GLN A 40 13.67 -6.74 3.91
CA GLN A 40 12.55 -6.20 3.16
C GLN A 40 13.09 -5.41 1.94
N LEU A 41 12.67 -5.84 0.75
CA LEU A 41 13.05 -5.19 -0.49
C LEU A 41 12.52 -3.76 -0.53
N ASP A 42 13.36 -2.83 -0.99
CA ASP A 42 12.89 -1.51 -1.38
C ASP A 42 11.98 -1.68 -2.60
N LEU A 43 10.69 -1.42 -2.40
CA LEU A 43 9.70 -1.57 -3.44
C LEU A 43 9.85 -0.51 -4.54
N VAL A 44 10.39 0.67 -4.21
CA VAL A 44 10.61 1.73 -5.19
C VAL A 44 11.70 1.30 -6.17
N ASP A 45 12.85 0.88 -5.67
CA ASP A 45 13.95 0.35 -6.49
C ASP A 45 13.51 -0.89 -7.28
N PHE A 46 12.82 -1.85 -6.64
CA PHE A 46 12.33 -3.05 -7.32
C PHE A 46 11.37 -2.73 -8.48
N TRP A 47 10.46 -1.76 -8.30
CA TRP A 47 9.53 -1.37 -9.36
C TRP A 47 10.21 -0.59 -10.48
N HIS A 48 11.24 0.19 -10.17
CA HIS A 48 12.09 0.84 -11.18
C HIS A 48 12.87 -0.20 -11.99
N ASP A 49 13.54 -1.15 -11.34
CA ASP A 49 14.30 -2.23 -11.99
C ASP A 49 13.42 -3.09 -12.92
N CYS A 50 12.15 -3.30 -12.55
CA CYS A 50 11.19 -4.03 -13.38
C CYS A 50 10.57 -3.18 -14.51
N GLY A 51 10.94 -1.90 -14.63
CA GLY A 51 10.42 -0.96 -15.62
C GLY A 51 8.98 -0.51 -15.37
N LEU A 52 8.47 -0.70 -14.15
CA LEU A 52 7.12 -0.25 -13.76
C LEU A 52 7.09 1.24 -13.41
N LEU A 53 8.21 1.79 -12.93
CA LEU A 53 8.42 3.21 -12.70
C LEU A 53 9.46 3.77 -13.66
N ASP A 54 9.27 5.02 -14.08
CA ASP A 54 10.31 5.82 -14.71
C ASP A 54 11.12 6.60 -13.66
N ASP A 55 12.20 7.25 -14.10
CA ASP A 55 13.12 8.00 -13.22
C ASP A 55 12.41 9.14 -12.49
N GLU A 56 11.46 9.83 -13.16
CA GLU A 56 10.71 10.95 -12.60
C GLU A 56 9.76 10.47 -11.48
N GLN A 57 9.07 9.35 -11.70
CA GLN A 57 8.19 8.73 -10.71
C GLN A 57 8.95 8.18 -9.51
N ARG A 58 10.16 7.66 -9.72
CA ARG A 58 11.06 7.23 -8.65
C ARG A 58 11.47 8.43 -7.79
N GLU A 59 11.97 9.50 -8.40
CA GLU A 59 12.45 10.69 -7.68
C GLU A 59 11.32 11.34 -6.86
N ALA A 60 10.11 11.42 -7.42
CA ALA A 60 8.95 11.92 -6.70
C ALA A 60 8.61 11.10 -5.43
N LEU A 61 8.76 9.77 -5.50
CA LEU A 61 8.49 8.88 -4.36
C LEU A 61 9.61 8.90 -3.30
N GLU A 62 10.86 9.17 -3.70
CA GLU A 62 11.97 9.39 -2.76
C GLU A 62 11.78 10.73 -2.02
N ALA A 63 11.30 11.77 -2.70
CA ALA A 63 11.03 13.08 -2.10
C ALA A 63 9.87 13.09 -1.08
N GLU A 64 8.85 12.24 -1.26
CA GLU A 64 7.74 12.10 -0.29
C GLU A 64 8.15 11.38 1.02
N GLN A 65 9.32 10.73 1.04
CA GLN A 65 9.84 9.98 2.18
C GLN A 65 10.85 10.77 3.03
N ALA A 66 11.26 11.97 2.59
CA ALA A 66 12.20 12.87 3.27
C ALA A 66 11.50 13.86 4.22
#